data_AF-A0A8T4BM28-F1
#
_entry.id   AF-A0A8T4BM28-F1
#
_cell.length_a   1.000
_cell.length_b   1.000
_cell.length_c   1.000
_cell.angle_alpha   90.00
_cell.angle_beta   90.00
_cell.angle_gamma   90.00
#
_symmetry.space_group_name_H-M   'P 1'
#
loop_
_entity.id
_entity.type
_entity.pdbx_description
1 polymer ?
#
loop_
_entity_poly.entity_id
_entity_poly.type
_entity_poly.pdbx_seq_one_letter_code
_entity_poly.pdbx_strand_id
1 'polypeptide(L)'
;MVVLFTGIMMIGLMPHSYAVDIVTNQHFAVVAEEPEKFQGIWLKVTGIIQNKQVFENGDGYIFKVGNTDGSRDQLWINDNSNSNFSIGDCLVVEGPTGEVNQLTNTFGKSWDVPAIFLDKFAEIECLEANYPTIAENKIPQTQTGGSGISVTVEKVELTKDHTRVLVTIENDSGLDEISFRSGSSILVQEKSQFKTDYLFGVDYDAPNYSIPNGLIEKGWIIFEPIDSKPFEIRLNFYETQSAGGVGDVDLVFPINSLTNLGTSVTPTPSSTSTPTSTPAPVDNTSDMEEIDSYIIWSDEEIKRLEKKVKELESMNTKLQNTIDELQNKLTQSGDSAPKIKKEVASFVDDSKDPQSYVDRYNNEASYKEWFDDNYPEYESIHEAVGKRSPVPDWIKNNAIWWSEGKLSEDEFVGGIEYLVKQRIIQID
;
A
#
# COMPACT_ATOMS: atom_id res chain seq x y z
N MET A 1 -9.44 -45.23 -54.07
CA MET A 1 -10.57 -44.76 -53.25
C MET A 1 -9.96 -43.88 -52.17
N VAL A 2 -9.92 -42.57 -52.42
CA VAL A 2 -9.37 -41.53 -51.54
C VAL A 2 -10.55 -40.63 -51.22
N VAL A 3 -10.87 -40.47 -49.94
CA VAL A 3 -11.93 -39.57 -49.48
C VAL A 3 -11.24 -38.35 -48.89
N LEU A 4 -11.39 -37.22 -49.58
CA LEU A 4 -11.02 -35.88 -49.13
C LEU A 4 -12.14 -35.36 -48.21
N PHE A 5 -11.80 -34.99 -46.97
CA PHE A 5 -12.67 -34.16 -46.13
C PHE A 5 -12.22 -32.71 -46.25
N THR A 6 -13.02 -31.90 -46.95
CA THR A 6 -12.94 -30.44 -46.92
C THR A 6 -13.69 -29.92 -45.71
N GLY A 7 -12.97 -29.50 -44.66
CA GLY A 7 -13.52 -28.74 -43.54
C GLY A 7 -13.19 -27.26 -43.73
N ILE A 8 -14.19 -26.47 -44.08
CA ILE A 8 -14.11 -25.01 -44.17
C ILE A 8 -14.11 -24.45 -42.75
N MET A 9 -13.01 -23.78 -42.36
CA MET A 9 -12.91 -23.00 -41.13
C MET A 9 -13.83 -21.78 -41.30
N MET A 10 -14.97 -21.77 -40.61
CA MET A 10 -15.81 -20.57 -40.52
C MET A 10 -15.07 -19.55 -39.66
N ILE A 11 -14.44 -18.58 -40.32
CA ILE A 11 -14.05 -17.31 -39.70
C ILE A 11 -15.37 -16.57 -39.45
N GLY A 12 -15.86 -16.67 -38.22
CA GLY A 12 -16.97 -15.87 -37.73
C GLY A 12 -16.55 -14.40 -37.71
N LEU A 13 -17.01 -13.63 -38.69
CA LEU A 13 -17.00 -12.18 -38.68
C LEU A 13 -17.78 -11.69 -37.45
N MET A 14 -17.07 -11.20 -36.43
CA MET A 14 -17.71 -10.48 -35.32
C MET A 14 -18.18 -9.11 -35.83
N PRO A 15 -19.47 -8.75 -35.64
CA PRO A 15 -19.96 -7.43 -35.99
C PRO A 15 -19.67 -6.44 -34.85
N HIS A 16 -18.99 -5.34 -35.21
CA HIS A 16 -19.12 -3.97 -34.69
C HIS A 16 -19.08 -3.71 -33.17
N SER A 17 -17.97 -3.04 -32.78
CA SER A 17 -17.94 -1.90 -31.85
C SER A 17 -18.38 -2.14 -30.41
N TYR A 18 -17.54 -2.78 -29.61
CA TYR A 18 -17.52 -2.59 -28.16
C TYR A 18 -16.20 -1.91 -27.80
N ALA A 19 -16.25 -0.80 -27.08
CA ALA A 19 -15.07 -0.27 -26.40
C ALA A 19 -14.55 -1.38 -25.49
N VAL A 20 -13.24 -1.61 -25.48
CA VAL A 20 -12.64 -2.62 -24.60
C VAL A 20 -12.75 -2.07 -23.18
N ASP A 21 -13.69 -2.60 -22.38
CA ASP A 21 -13.83 -2.29 -20.95
C ASP A 21 -12.59 -2.85 -20.21
N ILE A 22 -11.53 -2.07 -20.12
CA ILE A 22 -10.32 -2.43 -19.36
C ILE A 22 -10.54 -2.02 -17.91
N VAL A 23 -10.58 -2.97 -16.99
CA VAL A 23 -10.66 -2.67 -15.56
C VAL A 23 -9.27 -2.27 -15.05
N THR A 24 -9.22 -1.10 -14.41
CA THR A 24 -8.03 -0.56 -13.73
C THR A 24 -8.15 -0.72 -12.22
N ASN A 25 -7.08 -0.42 -11.47
CA ASN A 25 -7.04 -0.52 -10.00
C ASN A 25 -8.26 0.10 -9.29
N GLN A 26 -8.70 1.29 -9.74
CA GLN A 26 -9.85 1.99 -9.15
C GLN A 26 -11.15 1.18 -9.19
N HIS A 27 -11.33 0.33 -10.21
CA HIS A 27 -12.54 -0.47 -10.39
C HIS A 27 -12.37 -1.92 -9.92
N PHE A 28 -11.18 -2.29 -9.43
CA PHE A 28 -10.88 -3.66 -9.06
C PHE A 28 -11.72 -4.16 -7.88
N ALA A 29 -12.11 -3.28 -6.95
CA ALA A 29 -12.94 -3.65 -5.81
C ALA A 29 -14.26 -4.32 -6.24
N VAL A 30 -14.90 -3.80 -7.30
CA VAL A 30 -16.13 -4.38 -7.85
C VAL A 30 -15.89 -5.79 -8.41
N VAL A 31 -14.75 -5.99 -9.07
CA VAL A 31 -14.33 -7.32 -9.55
C VAL A 31 -14.05 -8.27 -8.38
N ALA A 32 -13.44 -7.78 -7.30
CA ALA A 32 -13.11 -8.60 -6.13
C ALA A 32 -14.33 -8.94 -5.25
N GLU A 33 -15.38 -8.12 -5.30
CA GLU A 33 -16.66 -8.38 -4.64
C GLU A 33 -17.48 -9.45 -5.36
N GLU A 34 -17.55 -9.41 -6.69
CA GLU A 34 -18.38 -10.30 -7.50
C GLU A 34 -17.61 -10.95 -8.67
N PRO A 35 -16.52 -11.70 -8.41
CA PRO A 35 -15.57 -12.12 -9.44
C PRO A 35 -16.17 -12.98 -10.56
N GLU A 36 -17.23 -13.73 -10.26
CA GLU A 36 -17.95 -14.55 -11.25
C GLU A 36 -18.60 -13.72 -12.37
N LYS A 37 -19.02 -12.48 -12.11
CA LYS A 37 -19.69 -11.62 -13.10
C LYS A 37 -18.73 -10.98 -14.09
N PHE A 38 -17.43 -11.05 -13.82
CA PHE A 38 -16.39 -10.36 -14.57
C PHE A 38 -15.47 -11.31 -15.31
N GLN A 39 -15.80 -12.59 -15.47
CA GLN A 39 -14.97 -13.55 -16.23
C GLN A 39 -14.79 -13.13 -17.70
N GLY A 40 -13.57 -13.25 -18.22
CA GLY A 40 -13.19 -12.85 -19.57
C GLY A 40 -13.02 -11.34 -19.79
N ILE A 41 -13.26 -10.50 -18.77
CA ILE A 41 -13.02 -9.05 -18.84
C ILE A 41 -11.51 -8.78 -18.76
N TRP A 42 -11.04 -7.80 -19.53
CA TRP A 42 -9.62 -7.46 -19.54
C TRP A 42 -9.25 -6.62 -18.31
N LEU A 43 -8.28 -7.08 -17.53
CA LEU A 43 -7.66 -6.28 -16.46
C LEU A 43 -6.37 -5.65 -16.96
N LYS A 44 -6.10 -4.44 -16.47
CA LYS A 44 -4.77 -3.83 -16.45
C LYS A 44 -4.58 -3.20 -15.07
N VAL A 45 -3.86 -3.89 -14.21
CA VAL A 45 -3.72 -3.48 -12.80
C VAL A 45 -2.27 -3.48 -12.35
N THR A 46 -1.95 -2.56 -11.44
CA THR A 46 -0.64 -2.49 -10.77
C THR A 46 -0.72 -3.04 -9.35
N GLY A 47 0.40 -3.50 -8.81
CA GLY A 47 0.41 -4.13 -7.48
C GLY A 47 1.69 -4.91 -7.19
N ILE A 48 1.62 -5.72 -6.13
CA ILE A 48 2.79 -6.39 -5.55
C ILE A 48 2.55 -7.89 -5.40
N ILE A 49 3.53 -8.70 -5.77
CA ILE A 49 3.52 -10.14 -5.50
C ILE A 49 3.68 -10.37 -3.98
N GLN A 50 2.67 -10.95 -3.35
CA GLN A 50 2.65 -11.26 -1.91
C GLN A 50 3.07 -12.69 -1.61
N ASN A 51 2.74 -13.61 -2.49
CA ASN A 51 2.99 -15.03 -2.26
C ASN A 51 3.05 -15.81 -3.57
N LYS A 52 3.71 -16.97 -3.54
CA LYS A 52 3.77 -17.95 -4.62
C LYS A 52 3.19 -19.27 -4.12
N GLN A 53 2.25 -19.84 -4.87
CA GLN A 53 1.70 -21.17 -4.62
C GLN A 53 2.07 -22.10 -5.78
N VAL A 54 2.67 -23.23 -5.45
CA VAL A 54 3.14 -24.23 -6.41
C VAL A 54 2.11 -25.36 -6.48
N PHE A 55 1.55 -25.63 -7.66
CA PHE A 55 0.68 -26.78 -7.90
C PHE A 55 1.30 -27.74 -8.91
N GLU A 56 0.79 -28.97 -8.97
CA GLU A 56 1.22 -29.99 -9.95
C GLU A 56 1.06 -29.53 -11.41
N ASN A 57 0.16 -28.57 -11.68
CA ASN A 57 -0.19 -28.09 -13.02
C ASN A 57 0.32 -26.67 -13.34
N GLY A 58 1.13 -26.06 -12.48
CA GLY A 58 1.69 -24.72 -12.67
C GLY A 58 1.76 -23.90 -11.38
N ASP A 59 2.65 -22.90 -11.37
CA ASP A 59 2.76 -21.95 -10.26
C ASP A 59 1.71 -20.84 -10.41
N GLY A 60 1.07 -20.47 -9.31
CA GLY A 60 0.19 -19.30 -9.22
C GLY A 60 0.76 -18.28 -8.24
N TYR A 61 0.51 -16.99 -8.48
CA TYR A 61 0.94 -15.92 -7.59
C TYR A 61 -0.25 -15.21 -6.97
N ILE A 62 -0.14 -14.88 -5.68
CA ILE A 62 -1.04 -13.95 -5.01
C ILE A 62 -0.49 -12.55 -5.22
N PHE A 63 -1.25 -11.74 -5.95
CA PHE A 63 -0.93 -10.37 -6.28
C PHE A 63 -1.85 -9.42 -5.52
N LYS A 64 -1.28 -8.50 -4.75
CA LYS A 64 -2.02 -7.45 -4.07
C LYS A 64 -2.13 -6.24 -4.99
N VAL A 65 -3.33 -5.97 -5.47
CA VAL A 65 -3.64 -4.82 -6.33
C VAL A 65 -3.53 -3.53 -5.52
N GLY A 66 -2.79 -2.56 -6.05
CA GLY A 66 -2.53 -1.28 -5.39
C GLY A 66 -3.76 -0.38 -5.31
N ASN A 67 -3.88 0.34 -4.20
CA ASN A 67 -4.88 1.37 -3.92
C ASN A 67 -6.31 1.06 -4.40
N THR A 68 -6.89 -0.02 -3.89
CA THR A 68 -8.26 -0.44 -4.22
C THR A 68 -9.27 0.05 -3.19
N ASP A 69 -10.52 0.24 -3.63
CA ASP A 69 -11.66 0.64 -2.77
C ASP A 69 -12.24 -0.56 -2.02
N GLY A 70 -11.52 -1.13 -1.05
CA GLY A 70 -12.08 -2.21 -0.24
C GLY A 70 -11.05 -3.05 0.49
N SER A 71 -11.53 -4.07 1.22
CA SER A 71 -10.67 -5.01 1.94
C SER A 71 -10.22 -6.20 1.08
N ARG A 72 -10.76 -6.35 -0.14
CA ARG A 72 -10.43 -7.43 -1.07
C ARG A 72 -9.57 -6.89 -2.22
N ASP A 73 -8.27 -6.95 -2.03
CA ASP A 73 -7.25 -6.45 -2.97
C ASP A 73 -6.45 -7.58 -3.64
N GLN A 74 -6.83 -8.83 -3.41
CA GLN A 74 -6.08 -9.99 -3.90
C GLN A 74 -6.55 -10.38 -5.31
N LEU A 75 -5.57 -10.65 -6.17
CA LEU A 75 -5.72 -11.19 -7.51
C LEU A 75 -4.83 -12.44 -7.63
N TRP A 76 -5.38 -13.50 -8.20
CA TRP A 76 -4.63 -14.70 -8.52
C TRP A 76 -4.04 -14.60 -9.93
N ILE A 77 -2.73 -14.67 -10.08
CA ILE A 77 -2.06 -14.68 -11.39
C ILE A 77 -1.81 -16.11 -11.82
N ASN A 78 -2.47 -16.54 -12.90
CA ASN A 78 -2.14 -17.75 -13.64
C ASN A 78 -1.05 -17.41 -14.68
N ASP A 79 0.19 -17.79 -14.38
CA ASP A 79 1.33 -17.55 -15.27
C ASP A 79 1.73 -18.85 -16.00
N ASN A 80 1.33 -18.96 -17.26
CA ASN A 80 1.71 -20.08 -18.12
C ASN A 80 3.09 -19.91 -18.78
N SER A 81 3.74 -18.77 -18.56
CA SER A 81 5.01 -18.39 -19.20
C SER A 81 6.24 -18.59 -18.31
N ASN A 82 6.06 -19.03 -17.06
CA ASN A 82 7.13 -19.28 -16.07
C ASN A 82 8.02 -18.03 -15.82
N SER A 83 7.39 -16.88 -15.65
CA SER A 83 8.05 -15.58 -15.43
C SER A 83 8.86 -15.51 -14.13
N ASN A 84 8.67 -16.48 -13.22
CA ASN A 84 9.43 -16.69 -11.98
C ASN A 84 9.56 -15.43 -11.09
N PHE A 85 8.43 -14.79 -10.79
CA PHE A 85 8.36 -13.64 -9.91
C PHE A 85 8.80 -13.96 -8.47
N SER A 86 9.37 -12.96 -7.81
CA SER A 86 9.73 -12.97 -6.40
C SER A 86 8.68 -12.27 -5.54
N ILE A 87 8.60 -12.65 -4.26
CA ILE A 87 7.76 -11.93 -3.29
C ILE A 87 8.34 -10.52 -3.14
N GLY A 88 7.48 -9.50 -3.26
CA GLY A 88 7.86 -8.09 -3.25
C GLY A 88 7.98 -7.47 -4.64
N ASP A 89 7.93 -8.25 -5.72
CA ASP A 89 7.99 -7.70 -7.08
C ASP A 89 6.80 -6.79 -7.35
N CYS A 90 7.11 -5.57 -7.82
CA CYS A 90 6.16 -4.51 -8.12
C CYS A 90 5.90 -4.47 -9.63
N LEU A 91 4.68 -4.81 -10.04
CA LEU A 91 4.36 -5.08 -11.43
C LEU A 91 3.13 -4.30 -11.89
N VAL A 92 3.07 -4.02 -13.19
CA VAL A 92 1.80 -3.90 -13.92
C VAL A 92 1.55 -5.24 -14.62
N VAL A 93 0.33 -5.76 -14.49
CA VAL A 93 -0.11 -7.01 -15.13
C VAL A 93 -1.36 -6.77 -15.96
N GLU A 94 -1.41 -7.42 -17.12
CA GLU A 94 -2.51 -7.33 -18.07
C GLU A 94 -2.94 -8.73 -18.53
N GLY A 95 -4.24 -8.88 -18.76
CA GLY A 95 -4.82 -10.13 -19.24
C GLY A 95 -6.30 -10.26 -18.93
N PRO A 96 -6.98 -11.25 -19.52
CA PRO A 96 -8.38 -11.53 -19.23
C PRO A 96 -8.51 -12.20 -17.85
N THR A 97 -9.58 -11.85 -17.14
CA THR A 97 -9.98 -12.56 -15.92
C THR A 97 -10.32 -14.02 -16.22
N GLY A 98 -9.96 -14.90 -15.29
CA GLY A 98 -10.17 -16.34 -15.37
C GLY A 98 -11.17 -16.87 -14.34
N GLU A 99 -11.11 -18.17 -14.12
CA GLU A 99 -11.92 -18.86 -13.12
C GLU A 99 -11.57 -18.36 -11.70
N VAL A 100 -12.59 -18.26 -10.85
CA VAL A 100 -12.45 -17.79 -9.47
C VAL A 100 -11.75 -18.86 -8.63
N ASN A 101 -10.77 -18.44 -7.84
CA ASN A 101 -10.07 -19.31 -6.90
C ASN A 101 -10.61 -19.09 -5.49
N GLN A 102 -10.67 -20.15 -4.68
CA GLN A 102 -11.02 -20.03 -3.27
C GLN A 102 -9.77 -20.17 -2.41
N LEU A 103 -9.45 -19.13 -1.65
CA LEU A 103 -8.41 -19.19 -0.63
C LEU A 103 -9.02 -19.51 0.72
N THR A 104 -8.25 -20.19 1.58
CA THR A 104 -8.64 -20.50 2.95
C THR A 104 -7.48 -20.18 3.88
N ASN A 105 -7.75 -19.42 4.95
CA ASN A 105 -6.74 -19.13 5.97
C ASN A 105 -6.59 -20.27 6.98
N THR A 106 -5.57 -20.20 7.83
CA THR A 106 -5.29 -21.18 8.88
C THR A 106 -6.42 -21.34 9.92
N PHE A 107 -7.32 -20.35 10.01
CA PHE A 107 -8.50 -20.39 10.87
C PHE A 107 -9.73 -21.02 10.19
N GLY A 108 -9.59 -21.52 8.95
CA GLY A 108 -10.66 -22.18 8.20
C GLY A 108 -11.66 -21.23 7.53
N LYS A 109 -11.39 -19.92 7.50
CA LYS A 109 -12.21 -18.95 6.77
C LYS A 109 -11.78 -18.93 5.31
N SER A 110 -12.74 -19.11 4.41
CA SER A 110 -12.53 -19.09 2.97
C SER A 110 -13.10 -17.84 2.32
N TRP A 111 -12.47 -17.37 1.25
CA TRP A 111 -12.97 -16.29 0.40
C TRP A 111 -12.58 -16.52 -1.05
N ASP A 112 -13.40 -15.94 -1.93
CA ASP A 112 -13.19 -16.00 -3.36
C ASP A 112 -12.22 -14.90 -3.81
N VAL A 113 -11.34 -15.27 -4.73
CA VAL A 113 -10.29 -14.43 -5.29
C VAL A 113 -10.38 -14.49 -6.81
N PRO A 114 -10.56 -13.34 -7.50
CA PRO A 114 -10.53 -13.31 -8.95
C PRO A 114 -9.18 -13.80 -9.47
N ALA A 115 -9.18 -14.44 -10.63
CA ALA A 115 -7.95 -14.79 -11.32
C ALA A 115 -7.75 -13.96 -12.59
N ILE A 116 -6.49 -13.84 -13.02
CA ILE A 116 -6.09 -13.32 -14.33
C ILE A 116 -5.25 -14.37 -15.03
N PHE A 117 -5.51 -14.59 -16.32
CA PHE A 117 -4.57 -15.28 -17.20
C PHE A 117 -3.56 -14.26 -17.70
N LEU A 118 -2.32 -14.38 -17.26
CA LEU A 118 -1.29 -13.39 -17.54
C LEU A 118 -0.99 -13.34 -19.05
N ASP A 119 -1.24 -12.19 -19.68
CA ASP A 119 -0.88 -11.92 -21.09
C ASP A 119 0.38 -11.06 -21.18
N LYS A 120 0.44 -9.97 -20.41
CA LYS A 120 1.59 -9.07 -20.35
C LYS A 120 1.88 -8.64 -18.94
N PHE A 121 3.15 -8.35 -18.68
CA PHE A 121 3.56 -7.68 -17.47
C PHE A 121 4.76 -6.78 -17.73
N ALA A 122 4.99 -5.85 -16.81
CA ALA A 122 6.24 -5.11 -16.71
C ALA A 122 6.54 -4.80 -15.24
N GLU A 123 7.82 -4.83 -14.88
CA GLU A 123 8.29 -4.30 -13.60
C GLU A 123 8.17 -2.78 -13.57
N ILE A 124 7.71 -2.26 -12.44
CA ILE A 124 7.48 -0.83 -12.21
C ILE A 124 7.96 -0.46 -10.80
N GLU A 125 8.12 0.84 -10.56
CA GLU A 125 8.43 1.34 -9.21
C GLU A 125 7.31 0.98 -8.23
N CYS A 126 7.69 0.56 -7.01
CA CYS A 126 6.73 0.17 -5.99
C CYS A 126 5.83 1.33 -5.55
N LEU A 127 6.27 2.57 -5.70
CA LEU A 127 5.43 3.75 -5.47
C LEU A 127 4.23 3.78 -6.42
N GLU A 128 4.43 3.49 -7.71
CA GLU A 128 3.36 3.37 -8.71
C GLU A 128 2.55 2.09 -8.55
N ALA A 129 3.19 0.99 -8.13
CA ALA A 129 2.50 -0.27 -7.88
C ALA A 129 1.52 -0.17 -6.70
N ASN A 130 1.91 0.49 -5.61
CA ASN A 130 1.04 0.70 -4.45
C ASN A 130 0.00 1.78 -4.71
N TYR A 131 0.38 2.87 -5.38
CA TYR A 131 -0.44 4.06 -5.57
C TYR A 131 -0.45 4.45 -7.06
N PRO A 132 -1.27 3.77 -7.88
CA PRO A 132 -1.35 4.05 -9.31
C PRO A 132 -1.77 5.49 -9.60
N THR A 133 -1.14 6.08 -10.62
CA THR A 133 -1.44 7.44 -11.06
C THR A 133 -2.81 7.51 -11.72
N ILE A 134 -3.65 8.45 -11.30
CA ILE A 134 -5.01 8.66 -11.83
C ILE A 134 -5.10 9.88 -12.75
N ALA A 135 -4.23 10.87 -12.52
CA ALA A 135 -4.06 12.02 -13.38
C ALA A 135 -2.63 12.57 -13.26
N GLU A 136 -2.10 13.17 -14.32
CA GLU A 136 -0.71 13.62 -14.34
C GLU A 136 -0.47 14.90 -15.15
N ASN A 137 0.57 15.64 -14.77
CA ASN A 137 1.20 16.66 -15.58
C ASN A 137 2.65 16.23 -15.85
N LYS A 138 3.03 16.08 -17.11
CA LYS A 138 4.39 15.70 -17.55
C LYS A 138 5.12 16.85 -18.25
N ILE A 139 4.73 18.09 -18.01
CA ILE A 139 5.33 19.27 -18.63
C ILE A 139 6.30 19.88 -17.61
N PRO A 140 7.62 19.74 -17.80
CA PRO A 140 8.58 20.29 -16.86
C PRO A 140 8.48 21.81 -16.78
N GLN A 141 8.56 22.35 -15.57
CA GLN A 141 8.61 23.79 -15.32
C GLN A 141 9.82 24.11 -14.46
N THR A 142 10.70 24.99 -14.95
CA THR A 142 11.89 25.44 -14.22
C THR A 142 11.72 26.88 -13.75
N GLN A 143 12.10 27.14 -12.50
CA GLN A 143 12.24 28.47 -11.95
C GLN A 143 13.58 28.61 -11.25
N THR A 144 14.08 29.85 -11.25
CA THR A 144 15.29 30.21 -10.51
C THR A 144 14.94 31.25 -9.46
N GLY A 145 15.59 31.15 -8.30
CA GLY A 145 15.40 32.08 -7.19
C GLY A 145 16.66 32.21 -6.34
N GLY A 146 16.66 33.19 -5.44
CA GLY A 146 17.79 33.44 -4.56
C GLY A 146 19.05 33.84 -5.30
N SER A 147 20.22 33.44 -4.79
CA SER A 147 21.52 33.74 -5.38
C SER A 147 22.00 32.73 -6.43
N GLY A 148 21.19 31.71 -6.75
CA GLY A 148 21.51 30.70 -7.78
C GLY A 148 20.84 29.34 -7.58
N ILE A 149 19.67 29.30 -6.94
CA ILE A 149 18.88 28.06 -6.80
C ILE A 149 18.04 27.90 -8.07
N SER A 150 18.12 26.75 -8.71
CA SER A 150 17.29 26.37 -9.87
C SER A 150 16.46 25.15 -9.51
N VAL A 151 15.14 25.22 -9.68
CA VAL A 151 14.23 24.12 -9.37
C VAL A 151 13.36 23.82 -10.58
N THR A 152 13.34 22.55 -10.97
CA THR A 152 12.47 22.02 -12.01
C THR A 152 11.43 21.12 -11.37
N VAL A 153 10.15 21.46 -11.50
CA VAL A 153 9.05 20.50 -11.32
C VAL A 153 9.00 19.67 -12.58
N GLU A 154 9.44 18.41 -12.51
CA GLU A 154 9.59 17.50 -13.64
C GLU A 154 8.24 16.92 -14.08
N LYS A 155 7.48 16.44 -13.10
CA LYS A 155 6.12 15.92 -13.27
C LYS A 155 5.33 15.98 -11.98
N VAL A 156 4.01 15.99 -12.12
CA VAL A 156 3.06 15.88 -11.02
C VAL A 156 2.12 14.72 -11.29
N GLU A 157 1.84 13.91 -10.27
CA GLU A 157 0.97 12.74 -10.35
C GLU A 157 -0.03 12.81 -9.20
N LEU A 158 -1.32 12.77 -9.53
CA LEU A 158 -2.39 12.59 -8.56
C LEU A 158 -2.65 11.09 -8.42
N THR A 159 -2.83 10.66 -7.19
CA THR A 159 -3.35 9.34 -6.82
C THR A 159 -4.64 9.55 -6.04
N LYS A 160 -5.30 8.47 -5.62
CA LYS A 160 -6.47 8.56 -4.77
C LYS A 160 -6.13 9.10 -3.37
N ASP A 161 -4.96 8.77 -2.83
CA ASP A 161 -4.63 9.05 -1.43
C ASP A 161 -3.72 10.27 -1.24
N HIS A 162 -2.99 10.67 -2.28
CA HIS A 162 -2.01 11.76 -2.20
C HIS A 162 -1.64 12.32 -3.58
N THR A 163 -0.92 13.44 -3.57
CA THR A 163 -0.32 14.06 -4.75
C THR A 163 1.21 13.94 -4.70
N ARG A 164 1.84 13.54 -5.79
CA ARG A 164 3.30 13.38 -5.90
C ARG A 164 3.87 14.41 -6.86
N VAL A 165 4.93 15.10 -6.44
CA VAL A 165 5.65 16.08 -7.26
C VAL A 165 7.10 15.64 -7.35
N LEU A 166 7.57 15.32 -8.56
CA LEU A 166 8.98 15.03 -8.81
C LEU A 166 9.70 16.35 -9.07
N VAL A 167 10.71 16.65 -8.26
CA VAL A 167 11.52 17.87 -8.41
C VAL A 167 12.98 17.52 -8.68
N THR A 168 13.63 18.38 -9.47
CA THR A 168 15.09 18.44 -9.59
C THR A 168 15.53 19.81 -9.09
N ILE A 169 16.41 19.85 -8.10
CA ILE A 169 16.93 21.05 -7.43
C ILE A 169 18.43 21.13 -7.70
N GLU A 170 18.87 22.20 -8.33
CA GLU A 170 20.27 22.49 -8.59
C GLU A 170 20.70 23.69 -7.71
N ASN A 171 21.78 23.51 -6.96
CA ASN A 171 22.40 24.57 -6.19
C ASN A 171 23.62 25.12 -6.93
N ASP A 172 23.47 26.26 -7.59
CA ASP A 172 24.58 27.07 -8.12
C ASP A 172 24.65 28.45 -7.42
N SER A 173 24.24 28.49 -6.15
CA SER A 173 24.12 29.72 -5.37
C SER A 173 25.47 30.35 -5.00
N GLY A 174 26.55 29.57 -5.08
CA GLY A 174 27.88 29.95 -4.60
C GLY A 174 28.04 29.88 -3.07
N LEU A 175 26.97 29.51 -2.33
CA LEU A 175 27.00 29.24 -0.89
C LEU A 175 27.42 27.79 -0.64
N ASP A 176 28.10 27.51 0.48
CA ASP A 176 28.56 26.16 0.83
C ASP A 176 27.44 25.10 0.71
N GLU A 177 26.25 25.42 1.20
CA GLU A 177 25.02 24.63 1.06
C GLU A 177 23.75 25.50 1.08
N ILE A 178 22.67 24.99 0.48
CA ILE A 178 21.30 25.50 0.68
C ILE A 178 20.48 24.49 1.48
N SER A 179 19.51 24.98 2.24
CA SER A 179 18.58 24.12 2.98
C SER A 179 17.21 24.08 2.31
N PHE A 180 16.77 22.90 1.89
CA PHE A 180 15.44 22.64 1.36
C PHE A 180 14.54 21.98 2.43
N ARG A 181 13.53 22.73 2.90
CA ARG A 181 12.53 22.20 3.83
C ARG A 181 11.34 21.68 3.07
N SER A 182 11.45 20.46 2.54
CA SER A 182 10.33 19.79 1.86
C SER A 182 9.06 19.84 2.71
N GLY A 183 9.15 19.57 4.02
CA GLY A 183 8.03 19.62 4.97
C GLY A 183 7.34 20.98 5.17
N SER A 184 7.95 22.07 4.71
CA SER A 184 7.34 23.42 4.70
C SER A 184 6.69 23.78 3.36
N SER A 185 6.82 22.91 2.35
CA SER A 185 6.21 23.12 1.04
C SER A 185 4.71 22.92 1.11
N ILE A 186 3.96 23.63 0.27
CA ILE A 186 2.50 23.52 0.21
C ILE A 186 2.01 23.49 -1.22
N LEU A 187 0.87 22.83 -1.44
CA LEU A 187 0.03 23.08 -2.60
C LEU A 187 -1.06 24.09 -2.22
N VAL A 188 -1.41 24.95 -3.16
CA VAL A 188 -2.54 25.87 -3.05
C VAL A 188 -3.49 25.59 -4.20
N GLN A 189 -4.71 25.16 -3.88
CA GLN A 189 -5.77 24.98 -4.86
C GLN A 189 -6.96 25.82 -4.41
N GLU A 190 -7.41 26.71 -5.31
CA GLU A 190 -8.44 27.71 -5.04
C GLU A 190 -8.10 28.62 -3.83
N LYS A 191 -8.61 28.28 -2.63
CA LYS A 191 -8.37 29.01 -1.37
C LYS A 191 -7.91 28.09 -0.22
N SER A 192 -7.58 26.85 -0.55
CA SER A 192 -7.19 25.83 0.42
C SER A 192 -5.69 25.53 0.27
N GLN A 193 -5.04 25.25 1.40
CA GLN A 193 -3.66 24.79 1.44
C GLN A 193 -3.64 23.29 1.73
N PHE A 194 -2.79 22.57 1.02
CA PHE A 194 -2.57 21.14 1.19
C PHE A 194 -1.10 20.93 1.53
N LYS A 195 -0.84 20.21 2.61
CA LYS A 195 0.50 20.07 3.20
C LYS A 195 1.23 18.88 2.60
N THR A 196 2.54 18.86 2.81
CA THR A 196 3.32 17.63 2.56
C THR A 196 2.91 16.51 3.50
N ASP A 197 2.96 15.29 2.99
CA ASP A 197 2.68 14.05 3.73
C ASP A 197 3.85 13.07 3.60
N TYR A 198 3.81 11.95 4.33
CA TYR A 198 4.83 10.91 4.31
C TYR A 198 4.20 9.52 4.13
N LEU A 199 4.72 8.74 3.17
CA LEU A 199 4.23 7.39 2.92
C LEU A 199 4.98 6.38 3.77
N PHE A 200 4.33 5.87 4.83
CA PHE A 200 4.92 4.86 5.70
C PHE A 200 5.07 3.52 4.98
N GLY A 201 6.26 2.91 5.07
CA GLY A 201 6.51 1.55 4.55
C GLY A 201 6.65 1.45 3.03
N VAL A 202 6.78 2.57 2.31
CA VAL A 202 7.05 2.60 0.87
C VAL A 202 8.33 3.38 0.63
N ASP A 203 9.27 2.76 -0.08
CA ASP A 203 10.54 3.39 -0.43
C ASP A 203 10.36 4.36 -1.61
N TYR A 204 10.89 5.57 -1.47
CA TYR A 204 10.92 6.58 -2.52
C TYR A 204 12.05 7.58 -2.27
N ASP A 205 12.70 8.01 -3.34
CA ASP A 205 13.75 9.02 -3.25
C ASP A 205 13.15 10.38 -2.92
N ALA A 206 13.44 10.91 -1.75
CA ALA A 206 13.08 12.27 -1.36
C ALA A 206 14.30 13.20 -1.50
N PRO A 207 14.12 14.48 -1.89
CA PRO A 207 15.23 15.42 -1.94
C PRO A 207 15.87 15.62 -0.55
N ASN A 208 17.19 15.73 -0.51
CA ASN A 208 17.93 15.99 0.72
C ASN A 208 17.60 17.36 1.32
N TYR A 209 17.63 17.44 2.66
CA TYR A 209 17.45 18.70 3.38
C TYR A 209 18.59 19.68 3.09
N SER A 210 19.84 19.23 3.09
CA SER A 210 21.01 20.06 2.76
C SER A 210 21.52 19.70 1.38
N ILE A 211 21.74 20.71 0.55
CA ILE A 211 22.20 20.56 -0.82
C ILE A 211 23.46 21.41 -1.00
N PRO A 212 24.66 20.80 -0.99
CA PRO A 212 25.92 21.49 -1.23
C PRO A 212 26.00 22.22 -2.59
N ASN A 213 26.86 23.23 -2.68
CA ASN A 213 27.09 23.94 -3.95
C ASN A 213 27.55 23.01 -5.07
N GLY A 214 27.04 23.25 -6.28
CA GLY A 214 27.36 22.51 -7.49
C GLY A 214 26.71 21.13 -7.56
N LEU A 215 25.84 20.77 -6.61
CA LEU A 215 25.10 19.51 -6.63
C LEU A 215 23.69 19.70 -7.21
N ILE A 216 23.21 18.60 -7.80
CA ILE A 216 21.85 18.44 -8.31
C ILE A 216 21.21 17.32 -7.51
N GLU A 217 20.09 17.64 -6.88
CA GLU A 217 19.25 16.71 -6.11
C GLU A 217 17.95 16.46 -6.85
N LYS A 218 17.49 15.21 -6.85
CA LYS A 218 16.23 14.83 -7.50
C LYS A 218 15.44 13.93 -6.58
N GLY A 219 14.14 14.19 -6.45
CA GLY A 219 13.29 13.35 -5.62
C GLY A 219 11.83 13.78 -5.59
N TRP A 220 11.02 12.94 -4.97
CA TRP A 220 9.60 13.10 -4.78
C TRP A 220 9.28 13.89 -3.53
N ILE A 221 8.32 14.80 -3.68
CA ILE A 221 7.62 15.44 -2.57
C ILE A 221 6.19 14.93 -2.61
N ILE A 222 5.74 14.38 -1.48
CA ILE A 222 4.38 13.86 -1.32
C ILE A 222 3.54 14.93 -0.61
N PHE A 223 2.34 15.17 -1.11
CA PHE A 223 1.36 16.10 -0.56
C PHE A 223 0.02 15.39 -0.32
N GLU A 224 -0.81 15.97 0.53
CA GLU A 224 -2.22 15.60 0.68
C GLU A 224 -2.94 15.52 -0.70
N PRO A 225 -4.01 14.71 -0.81
CA PRO A 225 -4.73 14.55 -2.06
C PRO A 225 -5.46 15.85 -2.45
N ILE A 226 -5.49 16.13 -3.76
CA ILE A 226 -6.19 17.28 -4.33
C ILE A 226 -7.14 16.84 -5.45
N ASP A 227 -8.09 17.71 -5.81
CA ASP A 227 -8.92 17.50 -7.00
C ASP A 227 -8.11 17.72 -8.29
N SER A 228 -8.56 17.17 -9.43
CA SER A 228 -7.98 17.42 -10.76
C SER A 228 -8.23 18.85 -11.32
N LYS A 229 -8.23 19.88 -10.47
CA LYS A 229 -8.37 21.30 -10.82
C LYS A 229 -7.00 21.99 -10.83
N PRO A 230 -6.84 23.16 -11.48
CA PRO A 230 -5.59 23.92 -11.43
C PRO A 230 -5.14 24.27 -10.01
N PHE A 231 -3.84 24.19 -9.74
CA PHE A 231 -3.23 24.46 -8.43
C PHE A 231 -1.83 25.06 -8.58
N GLU A 232 -1.28 25.55 -7.47
CA GLU A 232 0.09 26.07 -7.38
C GLU A 232 0.91 25.20 -6.42
N ILE A 233 2.15 24.88 -6.78
CA ILE A 233 3.13 24.29 -5.88
C ILE A 233 4.01 25.41 -5.34
N ARG A 234 4.19 25.49 -4.02
CA ARG A 234 5.06 26.47 -3.37
C ARG A 234 6.17 25.76 -2.62
N LEU A 235 7.39 26.01 -3.06
CA LEU A 235 8.60 25.41 -2.50
C LEU A 235 9.42 26.49 -1.81
N ASN A 236 9.83 26.22 -0.57
CA ASN A 236 10.56 27.17 0.27
C ASN A 236 11.99 26.68 0.54
N PHE A 237 12.95 27.58 0.34
CA PHE A 237 14.37 27.35 0.55
C PHE A 237 14.95 28.37 1.51
N TYR A 238 15.97 27.94 2.26
CA TYR A 238 16.73 28.81 3.16
C TYR A 238 18.18 28.89 2.69
N GLU A 239 18.63 30.12 2.47
CA GLU A 239 20.03 30.45 2.23
C GLU A 239 20.66 30.93 3.54
N THR A 240 21.69 30.23 4.02
CA THR A 240 22.46 30.70 5.19
C THR A 240 23.61 31.57 4.71
N GLN A 241 23.48 32.90 4.84
CA GLN A 241 24.53 33.82 4.41
C GLN A 241 25.65 33.92 5.45
N SER A 242 26.88 34.15 4.99
CA SER A 242 28.08 34.28 5.84
C SER A 242 28.01 35.39 6.90
N ALA A 243 27.05 36.32 6.78
CA ALA A 243 26.79 37.41 7.72
C ALA A 243 25.67 37.12 8.75
N GLY A 244 25.15 35.88 8.79
CA GLY A 244 24.09 35.48 9.72
C GLY A 244 22.67 35.90 9.33
N GLY A 245 22.48 36.39 8.09
CA GLY A 245 21.14 36.60 7.51
C GLY A 245 20.61 35.32 6.88
N VAL A 246 19.34 35.00 7.15
CA VAL A 246 18.61 33.91 6.48
C VAL A 246 17.75 34.55 5.39
N GLY A 247 17.98 34.18 4.14
CA GLY A 247 17.12 34.56 3.02
C GLY A 247 16.12 33.43 2.74
N ASP A 248 14.82 33.74 2.82
CA ASP A 248 13.76 32.82 2.40
C ASP A 248 13.54 33.00 0.89
N VAL A 249 13.65 31.91 0.14
CA VAL A 249 13.38 31.88 -1.30
C VAL A 249 12.14 31.03 -1.53
N ASP A 250 11.06 31.68 -1.96
CA ASP A 250 9.80 31.04 -2.34
C ASP A 250 9.70 30.92 -3.87
N LEU A 251 9.58 29.69 -4.36
CA LEU A 251 9.34 29.40 -5.77
C LEU A 251 7.92 28.85 -5.95
N VAL A 252 7.20 29.36 -6.96
CA VAL A 252 5.76 29.12 -7.13
C VAL A 252 5.45 28.59 -8.52
N PHE A 253 5.06 27.33 -8.64
CA PHE A 253 4.84 26.65 -9.92
C PHE A 253 3.33 26.46 -10.19
N PRO A 254 2.74 27.18 -11.15
CA PRO A 254 1.34 27.00 -11.51
C PRO A 254 1.15 25.77 -12.41
N ILE A 255 0.31 24.84 -11.98
CA ILE A 255 -0.08 23.64 -12.72
C ILE A 255 -1.51 23.82 -13.24
N ASN A 256 -1.63 24.14 -14.53
CA ASN A 256 -2.90 24.52 -15.15
C ASN A 256 -3.57 23.39 -15.96
N SER A 257 -2.91 22.25 -16.11
CA SER A 257 -3.42 21.14 -16.90
C SER A 257 -2.99 19.80 -16.30
N LEU A 258 -3.94 18.87 -16.23
CA LEU A 258 -3.71 17.47 -15.88
C LEU A 258 -4.33 16.60 -16.97
N THR A 259 -3.65 15.52 -17.31
CA THR A 259 -4.18 14.46 -18.17
C THR A 259 -4.76 13.39 -17.25
N ASN A 260 -6.08 13.17 -17.29
CA ASN A 260 -6.70 12.07 -16.58
C ASN A 260 -6.33 10.75 -17.27
N LEU A 261 -5.81 9.80 -16.49
CA LEU A 261 -5.47 8.45 -16.94
C LEU A 261 -6.62 7.46 -16.71
N GLY A 262 -7.56 7.82 -15.84
CA GLY A 262 -8.78 7.07 -15.54
C GLY A 262 -10.00 7.58 -16.31
N THR A 263 -10.17 7.15 -17.56
CA THR A 263 -11.51 7.02 -18.15
C THR A 263 -11.66 5.60 -18.65
N SER A 264 -11.87 4.67 -17.72
CA SER A 264 -12.48 3.38 -18.06
C SER A 264 -13.86 3.34 -17.42
N VAL A 265 -14.84 2.98 -18.23
CA VAL A 265 -16.24 2.88 -17.89
C VAL A 265 -16.42 1.88 -16.74
N THR A 266 -17.44 2.09 -15.91
CA THR A 266 -17.88 1.08 -14.95
C THR A 266 -18.03 -0.26 -15.68
N PRO A 267 -17.30 -1.31 -15.30
CA PRO A 267 -17.33 -2.55 -16.05
C PRO A 267 -18.75 -3.10 -16.01
N THR A 268 -19.37 -3.24 -17.19
CA THR A 268 -20.72 -3.80 -17.26
C THR A 268 -20.59 -5.31 -17.30
N PRO A 269 -21.23 -6.06 -16.37
CA PRO A 269 -21.14 -7.51 -16.36
C PRO A 269 -21.71 -8.08 -17.67
N SER A 270 -21.09 -9.15 -18.17
CA SER A 270 -21.52 -9.80 -19.41
C SER A 270 -22.93 -10.38 -19.21
N SER A 271 -23.94 -9.75 -19.81
CA SER A 271 -25.33 -10.20 -19.68
C SER A 271 -25.58 -11.40 -20.59
N THR A 272 -25.70 -12.60 -20.02
CA THR A 272 -26.39 -13.70 -20.71
C THR A 272 -27.89 -13.39 -20.69
N SER A 273 -28.37 -12.73 -21.76
CA SER A 273 -29.76 -12.33 -21.91
C SER A 273 -30.70 -13.52 -22.04
N THR A 274 -31.77 -13.55 -21.24
CA THR A 274 -33.04 -14.21 -21.61
C THR A 274 -34.08 -13.09 -21.79
N PRO A 275 -34.80 -12.99 -22.93
CA PRO A 275 -35.68 -11.86 -23.17
C PRO A 275 -37.08 -12.12 -22.61
N THR A 276 -37.64 -11.18 -21.86
CA THR A 276 -39.10 -10.96 -21.89
C THR A 276 -39.39 -9.48 -21.65
N SER A 277 -40.06 -8.89 -22.64
CA SER A 277 -40.56 -7.52 -22.75
C SER A 277 -41.73 -7.21 -21.80
N THR A 278 -41.89 -5.95 -21.38
CA THR A 278 -43.02 -5.03 -21.70
C THR A 278 -42.85 -3.68 -20.94
N PRO A 279 -43.19 -2.50 -21.51
CA PRO A 279 -42.77 -1.19 -20.96
C PRO A 279 -43.89 -0.30 -20.33
N ALA A 280 -43.41 0.76 -19.65
CA ALA A 280 -43.98 2.11 -19.38
C ALA A 280 -44.88 2.33 -18.13
N PRO A 281 -45.01 3.58 -17.59
CA PRO A 281 -44.55 4.89 -18.10
C PRO A 281 -43.81 5.83 -17.11
N VAL A 282 -43.28 6.90 -17.71
CA VAL A 282 -42.63 8.10 -17.17
C VAL A 282 -43.62 8.99 -16.40
N ASP A 283 -43.18 9.59 -15.30
CA ASP A 283 -43.71 10.89 -14.85
C ASP A 283 -42.55 11.85 -14.55
N ASN A 284 -42.78 13.10 -14.92
CA ASN A 284 -41.81 14.15 -15.12
C ASN A 284 -42.30 15.35 -14.30
N THR A 285 -41.59 15.72 -13.24
CA THR A 285 -41.79 17.03 -12.61
C THR A 285 -40.45 17.60 -12.19
N SER A 286 -40.03 18.62 -12.94
CA SER A 286 -39.06 19.62 -12.51
C SER A 286 -39.66 20.44 -11.38
N ASP A 287 -38.87 20.75 -10.36
CA ASP A 287 -38.95 22.04 -9.68
C ASP A 287 -37.54 22.41 -9.18
N MET A 288 -37.05 23.54 -9.69
CA MET A 288 -35.90 24.28 -9.15
C MET A 288 -36.38 25.01 -7.91
N GLU A 289 -35.78 24.73 -6.75
CA GLU A 289 -35.68 25.72 -5.68
C GLU A 289 -34.21 25.90 -5.28
N GLU A 290 -33.82 27.17 -5.30
CA GLU A 290 -32.54 27.71 -4.88
C GLU A 290 -32.51 27.79 -3.34
N ILE A 291 -31.31 27.67 -2.76
CA ILE A 291 -30.82 28.37 -1.54
C ILE A 291 -30.17 27.47 -0.45
N ASP A 292 -28.95 27.92 -0.09
CA ASP A 292 -28.16 27.81 1.14
C ASP A 292 -27.28 26.59 1.48
N SER A 293 -25.98 26.90 1.48
CA SER A 293 -24.86 26.16 2.04
C SER A 293 -24.97 25.99 3.56
N TYR A 294 -25.25 24.78 4.01
CA TYR A 294 -24.80 24.22 5.29
C TYR A 294 -24.77 22.70 5.11
N ILE A 295 -23.68 22.02 5.49
CA ILE A 295 -23.65 20.54 5.54
C ILE A 295 -24.62 20.11 6.64
N ILE A 296 -25.86 19.80 6.27
CA ILE A 296 -26.81 19.11 7.13
C ILE A 296 -26.54 17.62 6.95
N TRP A 297 -25.83 17.02 7.90
CA TRP A 297 -25.82 15.56 8.04
C TRP A 297 -27.27 15.11 8.17
N SER A 298 -27.70 14.10 7.41
CA SER A 298 -29.07 13.61 7.54
C SER A 298 -29.31 13.12 8.97
N ASP A 299 -30.52 13.33 9.52
CA ASP A 299 -30.88 12.83 10.85
C ASP A 299 -30.68 11.30 10.98
N GLU A 300 -30.70 10.58 9.86
CA GLU A 300 -30.38 9.15 9.80
C GLU A 300 -28.88 8.87 9.95
N GLU A 301 -28.00 9.68 9.36
CA GLU A 301 -26.54 9.55 9.52
C GLU A 301 -26.10 9.90 10.94
N ILE A 302 -26.68 10.94 11.55
CA ILE A 302 -26.40 11.29 12.95
C ILE A 302 -26.79 10.13 13.86
N LYS A 303 -28.00 9.57 13.70
CA LYS A 303 -28.45 8.40 14.47
C LYS A 303 -27.56 7.17 14.24
N ARG A 304 -27.08 6.96 13.01
CA ARG A 304 -26.17 5.87 12.69
C ARG A 304 -24.80 6.05 13.35
N LEU A 305 -24.28 7.26 13.37
CA LEU A 305 -23.01 7.59 14.02
C LEU A 305 -23.10 7.50 15.55
N GLU A 306 -24.17 8.01 16.15
CA GLU A 306 -24.42 7.88 17.60
C GLU A 306 -24.53 6.41 18.03
N LYS A 307 -25.19 5.57 17.22
CA LYS A 307 -25.25 4.13 17.45
C LYS A 307 -23.86 3.50 17.43
N LYS A 308 -23.04 3.85 16.44
CA LYS A 308 -21.64 3.35 16.34
C LYS A 308 -20.78 3.80 17.51
N VAL A 309 -20.89 5.06 17.95
CA VAL A 309 -20.15 5.57 19.11
C VAL A 309 -20.52 4.78 20.38
N LYS A 310 -21.80 4.52 20.60
CA LYS A 310 -22.27 3.73 21.74
C LYS A 310 -21.79 2.27 21.70
N GLU A 311 -21.73 1.67 20.52
CA GLU A 311 -21.15 0.34 20.32
C GLU A 311 -19.65 0.35 20.64
N LEU A 312 -18.90 1.35 20.19
CA LEU A 312 -17.47 1.52 20.48
C LEU A 312 -17.19 1.70 21.99
N GLU A 313 -17.98 2.52 22.68
CA GLU A 313 -17.85 2.71 24.13
C GLU A 313 -18.12 1.41 24.91
N SER A 314 -19.13 0.65 24.47
CA SER A 314 -19.43 -0.66 25.05
C SER A 314 -18.30 -1.67 24.82
N MET A 315 -17.65 -1.63 23.66
CA MET A 315 -16.51 -2.51 23.35
C MET A 315 -15.27 -2.14 24.15
N ASN A 316 -14.94 -0.85 24.25
CA ASN A 316 -13.80 -0.38 25.06
C ASN A 316 -13.96 -0.78 26.54
N THR A 317 -15.19 -0.70 27.07
CA THR A 317 -15.49 -1.16 28.44
C THR A 317 -15.25 -2.65 28.61
N LYS A 318 -15.61 -3.46 27.61
CA LYS A 318 -15.40 -4.91 27.63
C LYS A 318 -13.91 -5.26 27.55
N LEU A 319 -13.14 -4.52 26.76
CA LEU A 319 -11.69 -4.66 26.67
C LEU A 319 -11.01 -4.40 28.01
N GLN A 320 -11.34 -3.29 28.67
CA GLN A 320 -10.77 -2.97 29.97
C GLN A 320 -11.09 -4.03 31.02
N ASN A 321 -12.35 -4.51 31.07
CA ASN A 321 -12.72 -5.60 31.98
C ASN A 321 -11.92 -6.90 31.69
N THR A 322 -11.62 -7.17 30.42
CA THR A 322 -10.81 -8.35 30.04
C THR A 322 -9.36 -8.19 30.46
N ILE A 323 -8.79 -7.00 30.30
CA ILE A 323 -7.45 -6.66 30.80
C ILE A 323 -7.38 -6.86 32.31
N ASP A 324 -8.35 -6.32 33.04
CA ASP A 324 -8.43 -6.45 34.50
C ASP A 324 -8.58 -7.92 34.94
N GLU A 325 -9.39 -8.71 34.23
CA GLU A 325 -9.52 -10.16 34.49
C GLU A 325 -8.21 -10.91 34.24
N LEU A 326 -7.50 -10.58 33.17
CA LEU A 326 -6.21 -11.21 32.85
C LEU A 326 -5.14 -10.85 33.89
N GLN A 327 -5.10 -9.59 34.32
CA GLN A 327 -4.22 -9.13 35.40
C GLN A 327 -4.53 -9.80 36.74
N ASN A 328 -5.81 -10.03 37.05
CA ASN A 328 -6.24 -10.71 38.27
C ASN A 328 -5.96 -12.23 38.23
N LYS A 329 -6.14 -12.87 37.07
CA LYS A 329 -5.73 -14.27 36.84
C LYS A 329 -4.22 -14.45 36.98
N LEU A 330 -3.45 -13.46 36.54
CA LEU A 330 -1.98 -13.43 36.70
C LEU A 330 -1.56 -13.32 38.17
N THR A 331 -2.30 -12.57 39.00
CA THR A 331 -1.99 -12.41 40.43
C THR A 331 -2.44 -13.60 41.30
N GLN A 332 -3.40 -14.41 40.84
CA GLN A 332 -3.88 -15.61 41.55
C GLN A 332 -3.15 -16.91 41.16
N SER A 333 -2.54 -16.94 39.98
CA SER A 333 -1.59 -17.98 39.58
C SER A 333 -0.29 -17.78 40.37
N GLY A 334 -0.19 -18.39 41.55
CA GLY A 334 0.95 -18.29 42.47
C GLY A 334 2.28 -18.87 41.96
N ASP A 335 2.68 -18.54 40.72
CA ASP A 335 4.04 -18.70 40.25
C ASP A 335 4.89 -17.56 40.83
N SER A 336 5.71 -17.93 41.81
CA SER A 336 6.75 -17.06 42.34
C SER A 336 7.56 -16.47 41.18
N ALA A 337 7.62 -15.14 41.14
CA ALA A 337 8.43 -14.33 40.23
C ALA A 337 9.72 -15.06 39.80
N PRO A 338 9.96 -15.27 38.49
CA PRO A 338 11.22 -15.81 38.04
C PRO A 338 12.35 -14.85 38.39
N LYS A 339 13.39 -15.42 38.99
CA LYS A 339 14.59 -14.75 39.48
C LYS A 339 15.30 -14.00 38.35
N ILE A 340 15.64 -12.75 38.64
CA ILE A 340 16.47 -11.86 37.82
C ILE A 340 17.86 -12.47 37.54
N LYS A 341 18.26 -12.33 36.27
CA LYS A 341 19.58 -12.54 35.61
C LYS A 341 20.04 -13.99 35.35
N LYS A 342 19.90 -14.42 34.09
CA LYS A 342 20.96 -15.20 33.43
C LYS A 342 21.80 -14.23 32.59
N GLU A 343 23.10 -14.24 32.83
CA GLU A 343 24.08 -13.39 32.16
C GLU A 343 24.19 -13.76 30.68
N VAL A 344 24.66 -12.80 29.88
CA VAL A 344 25.11 -13.01 28.49
C VAL A 344 26.08 -14.21 28.48
N ALA A 345 25.99 -15.05 27.45
CA ALA A 345 26.79 -16.27 27.35
C ALA A 345 28.29 -15.97 27.39
N SER A 346 29.05 -16.87 28.01
CA SER A 346 30.48 -16.66 28.31
C SER A 346 31.39 -16.49 27.08
N PHE A 347 30.91 -16.83 25.87
CA PHE A 347 31.65 -16.60 24.62
C PHE A 347 31.47 -15.19 24.05
N VAL A 348 30.53 -14.42 24.58
CA VAL A 348 30.23 -13.08 24.11
C VAL A 348 31.27 -12.13 24.70
N ASP A 349 31.90 -11.38 23.82
CA ASP A 349 32.85 -10.33 24.16
C ASP A 349 32.07 -9.03 24.23
N ASP A 350 31.94 -8.48 25.45
CA ASP A 350 31.19 -7.24 25.70
C ASP A 350 31.74 -6.03 24.92
N SER A 351 32.96 -6.11 24.37
CA SER A 351 33.55 -5.07 23.52
C SER A 351 33.14 -5.15 22.05
N LYS A 352 32.45 -6.21 21.63
CA LYS A 352 31.97 -6.43 20.26
C LYS A 352 30.47 -6.20 20.16
N ASP A 353 30.03 -5.77 18.98
CA ASP A 353 28.61 -5.65 18.70
C ASP A 353 27.94 -7.04 18.80
N PRO A 354 26.94 -7.22 19.69
CA PRO A 354 26.19 -8.47 19.80
C PRO A 354 25.54 -8.93 18.49
N GLN A 355 25.26 -8.00 17.55
CA GLN A 355 24.75 -8.35 16.22
C GLN A 355 25.74 -9.22 15.44
N SER A 356 27.05 -8.98 15.58
CA SER A 356 28.07 -9.74 14.86
C SER A 356 28.01 -11.25 15.16
N TYR A 357 27.60 -11.63 16.38
CA TYR A 357 27.43 -13.03 16.75
C TYR A 357 26.19 -13.67 16.11
N VAL A 358 25.10 -12.90 16.01
CA VAL A 358 23.87 -13.30 15.32
C VAL A 358 24.12 -13.46 13.82
N ASP A 359 24.85 -12.52 13.21
CA ASP A 359 25.16 -12.57 11.78
C ASP A 359 26.04 -13.76 11.45
N ARG A 360 27.00 -14.10 12.32
CA ARG A 360 27.81 -15.32 12.17
C ARG A 360 26.96 -16.57 12.35
N TYR A 361 26.02 -16.60 13.29
CA TYR A 361 25.11 -17.73 13.48
C TYR A 361 24.24 -18.00 12.25
N ASN A 362 23.77 -16.94 11.58
CA ASN A 362 22.93 -17.07 10.40
C ASN A 362 23.72 -17.39 9.12
N ASN A 363 24.97 -16.94 9.02
CA ASN A 363 25.74 -17.01 7.76
C ASN A 363 26.89 -18.03 7.76
N GLU A 364 27.38 -18.48 8.92
CA GLU A 364 28.47 -19.46 9.04
C GLU A 364 27.93 -20.80 9.58
N ALA A 365 27.74 -21.79 8.69
CA ALA A 365 27.22 -23.11 9.09
C ALA A 365 28.04 -23.78 10.22
N SER A 366 29.36 -23.65 10.19
CA SER A 366 30.24 -24.18 11.24
C SER A 366 30.10 -23.46 12.58
N TYR A 367 29.76 -22.16 12.56
CA TYR A 367 29.52 -21.39 13.79
C TYR A 367 28.16 -21.73 14.40
N LYS A 368 27.16 -21.95 13.54
CA LYS A 368 25.84 -22.43 13.93
C LYS A 368 25.90 -23.79 14.63
N GLU A 369 26.54 -24.77 13.99
CA GLU A 369 26.73 -26.12 14.55
C GLU A 369 27.50 -26.07 15.87
N TRP A 370 28.58 -25.28 15.94
CA TRP A 370 29.31 -25.06 17.18
C TRP A 370 28.44 -24.45 18.29
N PHE A 371 27.63 -23.43 17.99
CA PHE A 371 26.76 -22.82 18.99
C PHE A 371 25.71 -23.82 19.50
N ASP A 372 25.02 -24.52 18.59
CA ASP A 372 23.96 -25.47 18.91
C ASP A 372 24.50 -26.64 19.78
N ASP A 373 25.74 -27.08 19.55
CA ASP A 373 26.38 -28.15 20.31
C ASP A 373 26.92 -27.70 21.69
N ASN A 374 27.42 -26.48 21.80
CA ASN A 374 28.16 -26.02 22.99
C ASN A 374 27.31 -25.21 23.97
N TYR A 375 26.18 -24.66 23.53
CA TYR A 375 25.32 -23.79 24.32
C TYR A 375 23.83 -24.20 24.27
N PRO A 376 23.49 -25.49 24.48
CA PRO A 376 22.10 -25.98 24.41
C PRO A 376 21.19 -25.40 25.50
N GLU A 377 21.75 -24.74 26.51
CA GLU A 377 21.00 -24.07 27.57
C GLU A 377 20.37 -22.72 27.17
N TYR A 378 20.71 -22.19 25.99
CA TYR A 378 20.09 -21.00 25.41
C TYR A 378 19.12 -21.41 24.31
N GLU A 379 17.91 -20.85 24.31
CA GLU A 379 16.87 -21.15 23.33
C GLU A 379 17.20 -20.56 21.94
N SER A 380 18.06 -19.54 21.90
CA SER A 380 18.55 -18.95 20.65
C SER A 380 19.86 -18.17 20.83
N ILE A 381 20.54 -17.89 19.71
CA ILE A 381 21.71 -16.98 19.71
C ILE A 381 21.36 -15.59 20.25
N HIS A 382 20.10 -15.13 20.10
CA HIS A 382 19.66 -13.82 20.58
C HIS A 382 19.63 -13.77 22.11
N GLU A 383 19.11 -14.82 22.74
CA GLU A 383 19.14 -14.97 24.20
C GLU A 383 20.59 -15.02 24.72
N ALA A 384 21.44 -15.80 24.05
CA ALA A 384 22.85 -15.95 24.41
C ALA A 384 23.63 -14.63 24.34
N VAL A 385 23.27 -13.72 23.42
CA VAL A 385 23.94 -12.41 23.27
C VAL A 385 23.22 -11.28 24.00
N GLY A 386 22.22 -11.58 24.83
CA GLY A 386 21.47 -10.58 25.60
C GLY A 386 20.57 -9.68 24.77
N LYS A 387 20.18 -10.12 23.56
CA LYS A 387 19.19 -9.44 22.72
C LYS A 387 17.82 -10.08 22.94
N ARG A 388 16.80 -9.25 23.22
CA ARG A 388 15.40 -9.70 23.12
C ARG A 388 15.15 -10.13 21.68
N SER A 389 14.64 -11.34 21.47
CA SER A 389 14.30 -11.84 20.14
C SER A 389 13.48 -10.80 19.38
N PRO A 390 13.83 -10.47 18.12
CA PRO A 390 13.01 -9.59 17.32
C PRO A 390 11.62 -10.21 17.20
N VAL A 391 10.58 -9.44 17.53
CA VAL A 391 9.19 -9.81 17.26
C VAL A 391 9.13 -10.27 15.80
N PRO A 392 8.78 -11.54 15.52
CA PRO A 392 8.71 -12.05 14.15
C PRO A 392 7.89 -11.13 13.26
N ASP A 393 8.34 -10.90 12.02
CA ASP A 393 7.74 -9.90 11.13
C ASP A 393 6.26 -10.18 10.83
N TRP A 394 5.85 -11.44 10.88
CA TRP A 394 4.44 -11.82 10.74
C TRP A 394 3.55 -11.28 11.88
N ILE A 395 4.09 -11.11 13.09
CA ILE A 395 3.37 -10.52 14.23
C ILE A 395 3.23 -9.01 14.03
N LYS A 396 4.26 -8.34 13.48
CA LYS A 396 4.18 -6.92 13.11
C LYS A 396 3.15 -6.70 12.01
N ASN A 397 3.10 -7.58 11.01
CA ASN A 397 2.12 -7.52 9.92
C ASN A 397 0.69 -7.68 10.44
N ASN A 398 0.45 -8.60 11.37
CA ASN A 398 -0.86 -8.77 11.99
C ASN A 398 -1.26 -7.56 12.86
N ALA A 399 -0.30 -6.93 13.54
CA ALA A 399 -0.54 -5.69 14.30
C ALA A 399 -0.85 -4.50 13.39
N ILE A 400 -0.18 -4.40 12.23
CA ILE A 400 -0.50 -3.40 11.19
C ILE A 400 -1.93 -3.63 10.68
N TRP A 401 -2.30 -4.86 10.31
CA TRP A 401 -3.65 -5.17 9.83
C TRP A 401 -4.73 -4.90 10.87
N TRP A 402 -4.45 -5.12 12.15
CA TRP A 402 -5.36 -4.70 13.22
C TRP A 402 -5.49 -3.17 13.31
N SER A 403 -4.37 -2.44 13.27
CA SER A 403 -4.38 -0.97 13.33
C SER A 403 -5.08 -0.31 12.14
N GLU A 404 -5.08 -0.96 10.97
CA GLU A 404 -5.76 -0.54 9.76
C GLU A 404 -7.23 -1.01 9.69
N GLY A 405 -7.73 -1.73 10.70
CA GLY A 405 -9.10 -2.28 10.74
C GLY A 405 -9.35 -3.46 9.79
N LYS A 406 -8.29 -4.03 9.21
CA LYS A 406 -8.32 -5.20 8.32
C LYS A 406 -8.39 -6.52 9.07
N LEU A 407 -7.96 -6.52 10.33
CA LEU A 407 -8.13 -7.60 11.29
C LEU A 407 -9.04 -7.09 12.41
N SER A 408 -10.10 -7.83 12.74
CA SER A 408 -10.95 -7.46 13.88
C SER A 408 -10.19 -7.58 15.20
N GLU A 409 -10.63 -6.84 16.21
CA GLU A 409 -10.01 -6.87 17.53
C GLU A 409 -10.01 -8.28 18.15
N ASP A 410 -11.12 -9.02 18.00
CA ASP A 410 -11.22 -10.42 18.45
C ASP A 410 -10.21 -11.34 17.73
N GLU A 411 -9.98 -11.12 16.43
CA GLU A 411 -8.99 -11.88 15.65
C GLU A 411 -7.55 -11.54 16.05
N PHE A 412 -7.26 -10.26 16.34
CA PHE A 412 -5.95 -9.83 16.81
C PHE A 412 -5.64 -10.38 18.20
N VAL A 413 -6.57 -10.22 19.15
CA VAL A 413 -6.43 -10.73 20.53
C VAL A 413 -6.31 -12.26 20.51
N GLY A 414 -7.11 -12.95 19.70
CA GLY A 414 -6.99 -14.41 19.52
C GLY A 414 -5.61 -14.84 19.01
N GLY A 415 -5.02 -14.07 18.09
CA GLY A 415 -3.65 -14.28 17.60
C GLY A 415 -2.60 -14.10 18.69
N ILE A 416 -2.70 -13.04 19.51
CA ILE A 416 -1.79 -12.81 20.62
C ILE A 416 -1.95 -13.89 21.71
N GLU A 417 -3.17 -14.27 22.06
CA GLU A 417 -3.42 -15.36 23.02
C GLU A 417 -2.80 -16.68 22.56
N TYR A 418 -2.94 -17.01 21.28
CA TYR A 418 -2.31 -18.20 20.71
C TYR A 418 -0.78 -18.14 20.87
N LEU A 419 -0.19 -16.98 20.62
CA LEU A 419 1.26 -16.80 20.68
C LEU A 419 1.83 -16.90 22.09
N VAL A 420 1.10 -16.40 23.07
CA VAL A 420 1.40 -16.59 24.48
C VAL A 420 1.24 -18.06 24.87
N LYS A 421 0.15 -18.73 24.44
CA LYS A 421 -0.08 -20.17 24.70
C LYS A 421 0.99 -21.07 24.10
N GLN A 422 1.49 -20.74 22.90
CA GLN A 422 2.57 -21.46 22.22
C GLN A 422 3.98 -21.04 22.70
N ARG A 423 4.09 -20.11 23.67
CA ARG A 423 5.35 -19.57 24.20
C ARG A 423 6.25 -18.89 23.15
N ILE A 424 5.67 -18.41 22.06
CA ILE A 424 6.37 -17.66 21.00
C ILE A 424 6.58 -16.19 21.43
N ILE A 425 5.63 -15.63 22.18
CA ILE A 425 5.79 -14.36 22.91
C ILE A 425 5.82 -14.68 24.40
N GLN A 426 6.82 -14.15 25.11
CA GLN A 426 6.84 -14.14 26.58
C GLN A 426 6.51 -12.73 27.06
N ILE A 427 5.62 -12.63 28.05
CA ILE A 427 5.26 -11.37 28.72
C ILE A 427 5.96 -11.42 30.08
N ASP A 428 6.93 -10.53 30.29
CA ASP A 428 7.66 -10.36 31.55
C ASP A 428 6.75 -9.88 32.69
#